data_AF-A0A535EMX1-F1
#
_entry.id   AF-A0A535EMX1-F1
#
_cell.length_a   1.000
_cell.length_b   1.000
_cell.length_c   1.000
_cell.angle_alpha   90.00
_cell.angle_beta   90.00
_cell.angle_gamma   90.00
#
_symmetry.space_group_name_H-M   'P 1'
#
loop_
_entity.id
_entity.type
_entity.pdbx_description
1 polymer ?
#
loop_
_entity_poly.entity_id
_entity_poly.type
_entity_poly.pdbx_seq_one_letter_code
_entity_poly.pdbx_strand_id
1 'polypeptide(L)'
;YDALVGRLQPLDLVLLGLGEDGHTASLFPGNPALEAAGWAVAVHGAPKPPPDRVSLTLGCLRNARRVIFLVTGAEKAEALRRAQAGQVPAGLIPGAEWLVDEAAAA
;
A
#
# COMPACT_ATOMS: atom_id res chain seq x y z
N TYR A 1 12.65 -10.17 7.40
CA TYR A 1 12.38 -9.95 5.96
C TYR A 1 13.37 -9.00 5.30
N ASP A 2 13.90 -8.01 6.03
CA ASP A 2 14.75 -6.95 5.45
C ASP A 2 15.88 -7.46 4.53
N ALA A 3 16.79 -8.30 5.03
CA ALA A 3 17.89 -8.86 4.24
C ALA A 3 17.43 -9.73 3.07
N LEU A 4 16.30 -10.44 3.20
CA LEU A 4 15.77 -11.28 2.13
C LEU A 4 15.23 -10.43 0.98
N VAL A 5 14.38 -9.45 1.30
CA VAL A 5 13.76 -8.57 0.30
C VAL A 5 14.81 -7.67 -0.33
N GLY A 6 15.79 -7.18 0.42
CA GLY A 6 16.87 -6.35 -0.09
C GLY A 6 17.68 -7.01 -1.23
N ARG A 7 17.86 -8.34 -1.18
CA ARG A 7 18.53 -9.09 -2.27
C ARG A 7 17.68 -9.24 -3.53
N LEU A 8 16.38 -8.97 -3.45
CA LEU A 8 15.43 -9.09 -4.56
C LEU A 8 15.04 -7.71 -5.13
N GLN A 9 15.60 -6.62 -4.61
CA GLN A 9 15.29 -5.27 -5.07
C GLN A 9 15.98 -4.96 -6.42
N PRO A 10 15.33 -4.18 -7.31
CA PRO A 10 13.92 -3.78 -7.23
C PRO A 10 12.98 -4.96 -7.52
N LEU A 11 11.85 -5.05 -6.83
CA LEU A 11 10.82 -6.06 -7.14
C LEU A 11 10.26 -5.80 -8.55
N ASP A 12 10.13 -6.84 -9.37
CA ASP A 12 9.62 -6.71 -10.74
C ASP A 12 8.14 -6.31 -10.78
N LEU A 13 7.32 -6.92 -9.91
CA LEU A 13 5.88 -6.69 -9.85
C LEU A 13 5.40 -6.76 -8.39
N VAL A 14 4.57 -5.79 -8.00
CA VAL A 14 3.85 -5.80 -6.74
C VAL A 14 2.36 -5.63 -7.00
N LEU A 15 1.55 -6.55 -6.48
CA LEU A 15 0.09 -6.45 -6.47
C LEU A 15 -0.36 -5.95 -5.10
N LEU A 16 -1.16 -4.88 -5.07
CA LEU A 16 -1.66 -4.25 -3.86
C LEU A 16 -3.19 -4.15 -3.87
N GLY A 17 -3.76 -4.18 -2.67
CA GLY A 17 -5.16 -3.80 -2.44
C GLY A 17 -5.26 -2.39 -1.85
N LEU A 18 -6.49 -1.90 -1.76
CA LEU A 18 -6.85 -0.61 -1.18
C LEU A 18 -7.88 -0.80 -0.05
N GLY A 19 -7.56 -0.29 1.14
CA GLY A 19 -8.53 -0.16 2.24
C GLY A 19 -9.41 1.08 2.09
N GLU A 20 -10.63 1.06 2.67
CA GLU A 20 -11.54 2.23 2.70
C GLU A 20 -10.94 3.49 3.36
N ASP A 21 -9.97 3.31 4.26
CA ASP A 21 -9.23 4.38 4.91
C ASP A 21 -8.06 4.91 4.04
N GLY A 22 -7.77 4.25 2.91
CA GLY A 22 -6.66 4.54 2.01
C GLY A 22 -5.36 3.79 2.33
N HIS A 23 -5.38 2.85 3.28
CA HIS A 23 -4.21 1.99 3.54
C HIS A 23 -3.93 1.04 2.37
N THR A 24 -2.68 0.61 2.26
CA THR A 24 -2.28 -0.51 1.41
C THR A 24 -1.22 -1.34 2.13
N ALA A 25 -1.05 -2.61 1.73
CA ALA A 25 -0.30 -3.59 2.52
C ALA A 25 -0.74 -3.55 4.00
N SER A 26 0.16 -3.23 4.93
CA SER A 26 -0.21 -2.88 6.31
C SER A 26 0.22 -1.46 6.69
N LEU A 27 0.30 -0.55 5.71
CA LEU A 27 0.68 0.85 5.88
C LEU A 27 -0.56 1.71 6.05
N PHE A 28 -0.94 1.96 7.30
CA PHE A 28 -2.16 2.70 7.67
C PHE A 28 -1.92 4.22 7.79
N PRO A 29 -2.91 5.07 7.50
CA PRO A 29 -2.82 6.51 7.72
C PRO A 29 -2.37 6.84 9.15
N GLY A 30 -1.35 7.69 9.28
CA GLY A 30 -0.83 8.14 10.58
C GLY A 30 -0.02 7.10 11.37
N ASN A 31 0.17 5.88 10.85
CA ASN A 31 0.98 4.87 11.54
C ASN A 31 2.49 5.15 11.33
N PRO A 32 3.35 5.03 12.37
CA PRO A 32 4.79 5.24 12.25
C PRO A 32 5.50 4.38 11.21
N ALA A 33 4.91 3.24 10.81
CA ALA A 33 5.44 2.37 9.76
C ALA A 33 5.55 3.07 8.39
N LEU A 34 4.85 4.18 8.17
CA LEU A 34 4.98 4.99 6.94
C LEU A 34 6.38 5.62 6.79
N GLU A 35 7.05 5.92 7.90
CA GLU A 35 8.38 6.53 7.95
C GLU A 35 9.51 5.50 8.11
N ALA A 36 9.17 4.20 8.08
CA ALA A 36 10.13 3.15 8.31
C ALA A 36 11.14 3.03 7.16
N ALA A 37 12.42 2.97 7.52
CA ALA A 37 13.51 2.68 6.61
C ALA A 37 13.67 1.17 6.35
N GLY A 38 14.51 0.82 5.38
CA GLY A 38 14.73 -0.56 4.97
C GLY A 38 13.63 -1.08 4.04
N TRP A 39 13.50 -2.39 3.96
CA TRP A 39 12.66 -3.10 3.00
C TRP A 39 11.40 -3.70 3.63
N ALA A 40 11.44 -4.01 4.93
CA ALA A 40 10.30 -4.54 5.66
C ALA A 40 10.21 -3.98 7.08
N VAL A 41 9.00 -3.87 7.61
CA VAL A 41 8.70 -3.25 8.90
C VAL A 41 7.65 -4.06 9.67
N ALA A 42 7.82 -4.15 10.99
CA ALA A 42 6.77 -4.58 11.89
C ALA A 42 5.79 -3.43 12.13
N VAL A 43 4.51 -3.67 11.88
CA VAL A 43 3.44 -2.71 12.10
C VAL A 43 2.72 -3.10 13.37
N HIS A 44 2.63 -2.17 14.31
CA HIS A 44 1.92 -2.36 15.57
C HIS A 44 0.70 -1.44 15.63
N GLY A 45 -0.32 -1.87 16.37
CA GLY A 45 -1.53 -1.07 16.60
C GLY A 45 -2.32 -0.77 15.32
N ALA A 46 -2.35 -1.71 14.36
CA ALA A 46 -3.18 -1.57 13.19
C ALA A 46 -4.65 -1.41 13.60
N PRO A 47 -5.41 -0.46 13.01
CA PRO A 47 -6.80 -0.19 13.39
C PRO A 47 -7.75 -1.33 13.01
N LYS A 48 -7.27 -2.29 12.20
CA LYS A 48 -8.02 -3.48 11.77
C LYS A 48 -7.31 -4.74 12.29
N PRO A 49 -8.00 -5.72 12.89
CA PRO A 49 -7.38 -6.91 13.45
C PRO A 49 -6.73 -7.79 12.36
N PRO A 50 -5.66 -8.55 12.68
CA PRO A 50 -4.87 -8.47 13.92
C PRO A 50 -4.07 -7.14 14.00
N PRO A 51 -3.79 -6.63 15.22
CA PRO A 51 -3.14 -5.33 15.42
C PRO A 51 -1.65 -5.36 15.05
N ASP A 52 -0.99 -6.51 15.17
CA ASP A 52 0.41 -6.70 14.82
C ASP A 52 0.53 -7.38 13.45
N ARG A 53 1.33 -6.76 12.57
CA ARG A 53 1.48 -7.19 11.18
C ARG A 53 2.94 -7.03 10.73
N VAL A 54 3.27 -7.64 9.60
CA VAL A 54 4.52 -7.37 8.87
C VAL A 54 4.15 -6.75 7.53
N SER A 55 4.83 -5.67 7.15
CA SER A 55 4.65 -5.01 5.86
C SER A 55 5.97 -4.84 5.13
N LEU A 56 5.91 -4.71 3.81
CA LEU A 56 6.95 -4.01 3.08
C LEU A 56 6.86 -2.51 3.42
N THR A 57 8.00 -1.83 3.48
CA THR A 57 8.06 -0.39 3.73
C THR A 57 7.56 0.38 2.51
N LEU A 58 7.18 1.64 2.71
CA LEU A 58 6.83 2.52 1.61
C LEU A 58 8.00 2.72 0.62
N GLY A 59 9.23 2.79 1.13
CA GLY A 59 10.44 2.84 0.30
C GLY A 59 10.63 1.59 -0.57
N CYS A 60 10.38 0.40 -0.02
CA CYS A 60 10.39 -0.85 -0.78
C CYS A 60 9.36 -0.85 -1.92
N LEU A 61 8.13 -0.42 -1.63
CA LEU A 61 7.04 -0.42 -2.61
C LEU A 61 7.26 0.62 -3.73
N ARG A 62 7.76 1.80 -3.38
CA ARG A 62 8.13 2.87 -4.33
C ARG A 62 9.25 2.47 -5.29
N ASN A 63 10.12 1.55 -4.88
CA ASN A 63 11.26 1.11 -5.68
C ASN A 63 10.91 -0.07 -6.63
N ALA A 64 9.69 -0.60 -6.60
CA ALA A 64 9.28 -1.67 -7.49
C ALA A 64 9.20 -1.19 -8.95
N ARG A 65 9.51 -2.08 -9.92
CA ARG A 65 9.45 -1.77 -11.35
C ARG A 65 8.02 -1.57 -11.85
N ARG A 66 7.07 -2.35 -11.32
CA ARG A 66 5.64 -2.18 -11.59
C ARG A 66 4.82 -2.42 -10.33
N VAL A 67 3.89 -1.51 -10.07
CA VAL A 67 2.90 -1.63 -8.99
C VAL A 67 1.52 -1.62 -9.61
N ILE A 68 0.71 -2.60 -9.25
CA ILE A 68 -0.69 -2.71 -9.68
C ILE A 68 -1.56 -2.68 -8.43
N PHE A 69 -2.52 -1.77 -8.38
CA PHE A 69 -3.62 -1.81 -7.43
C PHE A 69 -4.81 -2.53 -8.07
N LEU A 70 -5.33 -3.55 -7.40
CA LEU A 70 -6.60 -4.18 -7.74
C LEU A 70 -7.65 -3.72 -6.73
N VAL A 71 -8.67 -2.99 -7.21
CA VAL A 71 -9.67 -2.32 -6.38
C VAL A 71 -11.07 -2.68 -6.87
N THR A 72 -11.90 -3.22 -5.98
CA THR A 72 -13.27 -3.65 -6.31
C THR A 72 -14.24 -3.23 -5.20
N GLY A 73 -15.46 -2.88 -5.58
CA GLY A 73 -16.54 -2.54 -4.64
C GLY A 73 -16.72 -1.03 -4.40
N ALA A 74 -17.98 -0.60 -4.31
CA ALA A 74 -18.36 0.80 -4.15
C ALA A 74 -17.84 1.44 -2.87
N GLU A 75 -17.56 0.65 -1.83
CA GLU A 75 -16.96 1.14 -0.59
C GLU A 75 -15.53 1.67 -0.77
N LYS A 76 -14.88 1.40 -1.93
CA LYS A 76 -13.52 1.85 -2.23
C LYS A 76 -13.45 3.19 -2.97
N ALA A 77 -14.55 3.68 -3.51
CA ALA A 77 -14.56 4.85 -4.40
C ALA A 77 -13.88 6.09 -3.79
N GLU A 78 -14.28 6.47 -2.57
CA GLU A 78 -13.69 7.64 -1.91
C GLU A 78 -12.21 7.41 -1.55
N ALA A 79 -11.85 6.20 -1.13
CA ALA A 79 -10.45 5.86 -0.85
C ALA A 79 -9.60 5.93 -2.12
N LEU A 80 -10.13 5.48 -3.27
CA LEU A 80 -9.46 5.50 -4.56
C LEU A 80 -9.22 6.94 -5.01
N ARG A 81 -10.25 7.80 -4.93
CA ARG A 81 -10.13 9.23 -5.24
C ARG A 81 -9.03 9.91 -4.42
N ARG A 82 -8.99 9.64 -3.11
CA ARG A 82 -7.95 10.16 -2.20
C ARG A 82 -6.57 9.60 -2.54
N ALA A 83 -6.47 8.33 -2.92
CA ALA A 83 -5.22 7.69 -3.31
C ALA A 83 -4.67 8.27 -4.62
N GLN A 84 -5.50 8.44 -5.64
CA GLN A 84 -5.11 9.07 -6.90
C GLN A 84 -4.69 10.54 -6.72
N ALA A 85 -5.26 11.23 -5.71
CA ALA A 85 -4.84 12.57 -5.32
C ALA A 85 -3.58 12.61 -4.41
N GLY A 86 -2.97 11.46 -4.07
CA GLY A 86 -1.78 11.39 -3.23
C GLY A 86 -2.01 11.70 -1.75
N GLN A 87 -3.24 11.58 -1.25
CA GLN A 87 -3.64 12.04 0.09
C GLN A 87 -3.63 10.93 1.16
N VAL A 88 -3.35 9.69 0.77
CA VAL A 88 -3.38 8.50 1.64
C VAL A 88 -2.22 7.56 1.30
N PRO A 89 -1.84 6.61 2.19
CA PRO A 89 -0.69 5.73 1.98
C PRO A 89 -0.64 5.05 0.61
N ALA A 90 -1.77 4.56 0.08
CA ALA A 90 -1.82 3.97 -1.25
C ALA A 90 -1.40 4.96 -2.36
N GLY A 91 -1.76 6.23 -2.21
CA GLY A 91 -1.40 7.32 -3.13
C GLY A 91 0.05 7.79 -3.01
N LEU A 92 0.78 7.33 -1.99
CA LEU A 92 2.18 7.68 -1.80
C LEU A 92 3.13 6.85 -2.66
N ILE A 93 2.62 5.84 -3.37
CA ILE A 93 3.38 4.99 -4.30
C ILE A 93 3.13 5.52 -5.73
N PRO A 94 4.11 6.22 -6.33
CA PRO A 94 3.92 6.87 -7.63
C PRO A 94 3.90 5.85 -8.78
N GLY A 95 3.28 6.22 -9.90
CA GLY A 95 3.33 5.44 -11.14
C GLY A 95 2.61 4.09 -11.09
N ALA A 96 1.76 3.86 -10.08
CA ALA A 96 0.99 2.63 -9.97
C ALA A 96 -0.13 2.57 -11.02
N GLU A 97 -0.35 1.38 -11.57
CA GLU A 97 -1.50 1.07 -12.42
C GLU A 97 -2.70 0.70 -11.55
N TRP A 98 -3.88 1.20 -11.91
CA TRP A 98 -5.12 0.97 -11.18
C TRP A 98 -6.07 0.11 -12.01
N LEU A 99 -6.30 -1.13 -11.56
CA LEU A 99 -7.33 -2.01 -12.09
C LEU A 99 -8.54 -1.91 -11.18
N VAL A 100 -9.59 -1.28 -11.68
CA VAL A 100 -10.76 -0.85 -10.88
C VAL A 100 -12.03 -1.39 -11.54
N ASP A 101 -12.96 -1.93 -10.76
CA ASP A 101 -14.30 -2.26 -11.26
C ASP A 101 -15.21 -1.03 -11.36
N GLU A 102 -16.35 -1.14 -12.05
CA GLU A 102 -17.28 -0.02 -12.23
C GLU A 102 -17.79 0.54 -10.90
N ALA A 103 -17.98 -0.31 -9.89
CA ALA A 103 -18.49 0.08 -8.59
C ALA A 103 -17.47 0.96 -7.82
N ALA A 104 -16.19 0.58 -7.82
CA ALA A 104 -15.13 1.35 -7.17
C ALA A 104 -14.73 2.61 -7.96
N ALA A 105 -15.05 2.68 -9.26
CA ALA A 105 -14.78 3.85 -10.10
C ALA A 105 -15.86 4.95 -10.03
N ALA A 106 -17.00 4.67 -9.40
CA ALA A 106 -18.13 5.60 -9.25
C ALA A 106 -17.82 6.78 -8.31
#